data_AF-A0A7V9PXH6-F1
#
_entry.id   AF-A0A7V9PXH6-F1
#
_cell.length_a   1.000
_cell.length_b   1.000
_cell.length_c   1.000
_cell.angle_alpha   90.00
_cell.angle_beta   90.00
_cell.angle_gamma   90.00
#
_symmetry.space_group_name_H-M   'P 1'
#
loop_
_entity.id
_entity.type
_entity.pdbx_description
1 polymer ?
#
loop_
_entity_poly.entity_id
_entity_poly.type
_entity_poly.pdbx_seq_one_letter_code
_entity_poly.pdbx_strand_id
1 'polypeptide(L)'
;MRVLYFGTYERDYPRNAQVILCLRGAGVDVLERHLPVWEDTRHKFSPSLSGLVRVVRAEGRLALGSADDADALLVGYPGHLDVPAAKRVARG
;
A
#
# COMPACT_ATOMS: atom_id res chain seq x y z
N MET A 1 -4.55 -18.48 5.61
CA MET A 1 -3.65 -17.35 5.91
C MET A 1 -4.19 -16.12 5.22
N ARG A 2 -4.24 -14.99 5.92
CA ARG A 2 -4.69 -13.70 5.40
C ARG A 2 -3.54 -12.71 5.38
N VAL A 3 -3.39 -11.99 4.27
CA VAL A 3 -2.34 -10.99 4.07
C VAL A 3 -2.97 -9.65 3.76
N LEU A 4 -2.57 -8.61 4.48
CA LEU A 4 -2.90 -7.23 4.16
C LEU A 4 -1.83 -6.63 3.23
N TYR A 5 -2.18 -6.46 1.95
CA TYR A 5 -1.37 -5.77 0.97
C TYR A 5 -1.66 -4.26 1.04
N PHE A 6 -0.70 -3.50 1.52
CA PHE A 6 -0.88 -2.17 2.09
C PHE A 6 -0.06 -1.11 1.37
N GLY A 7 -0.61 0.09 1.24
CA GLY A 7 0.15 1.30 0.92
C GLY A 7 -0.37 2.07 -0.28
N THR A 8 0.44 3.01 -0.73
CA THR A 8 0.16 3.88 -1.89
C THR A 8 0.65 3.30 -3.22
N TYR A 9 1.20 2.09 -3.19
CA TYR A 9 1.81 1.36 -4.31
C TYR A 9 1.08 1.46 -5.65
N GLU A 10 1.80 1.37 -6.77
CA GLU A 10 1.16 1.39 -8.09
C GLU A 10 0.54 0.01 -8.39
N ARG A 11 -0.78 -0.11 -8.47
CA ARG A 11 -1.47 -1.41 -8.53
C ARG A 11 -1.05 -2.27 -9.72
N ASP A 12 -0.94 -1.65 -10.89
CA ASP A 12 -0.59 -2.33 -12.14
C ASP A 12 0.92 -2.49 -12.35
N TYR A 13 1.73 -2.06 -11.37
CA TYR A 13 3.17 -2.28 -11.45
C TYR A 13 3.46 -3.79 -11.39
N PRO A 14 4.23 -4.36 -12.34
CA PRO A 14 4.38 -5.81 -12.46
C PRO A 14 4.80 -6.51 -11.16
N ARG A 15 5.62 -5.86 -10.33
CA ARG A 15 6.06 -6.42 -9.04
C ARG A 15 4.89 -6.65 -8.07
N ASN A 16 3.94 -5.72 -8.02
CA ASN A 16 2.81 -5.83 -7.09
C ASN A 16 1.78 -6.83 -7.61
N ALA A 17 1.42 -6.70 -8.89
CA ALA A 17 0.50 -7.61 -9.55
C ALA A 17 0.95 -9.07 -9.43
N GLN A 18 2.23 -9.36 -9.70
CA GLN A 18 2.77 -10.72 -9.59
C GLN A 18 2.74 -11.24 -8.15
N VAL A 19 3.10 -10.44 -7.15
CA VAL A 19 3.04 -10.86 -5.74
C VAL A 19 1.61 -11.19 -5.32
N ILE A 20 0.65 -10.33 -5.63
CA ILE A 20 -0.77 -10.54 -5.29
C ILE A 20 -1.30 -11.80 -5.98
N LEU A 21 -1.02 -11.97 -7.29
CA LEU A 21 -1.46 -13.13 -8.06
C LEU A 21 -0.87 -14.43 -7.50
N CYS A 22 0.43 -14.48 -7.22
CA CYS A 22 1.08 -15.66 -6.67
C CYS A 22 0.58 -16.02 -5.26
N LEU A 23 0.35 -15.03 -4.40
CA LEU A 23 -0.22 -15.26 -3.06
C LEU A 23 -1.63 -15.83 -3.15
N ARG A 24 -2.50 -15.23 -3.98
CA ARG A 24 -3.85 -15.74 -4.23
C ARG A 24 -3.82 -17.15 -4.81
N GLY A 25 -2.92 -17.42 -5.76
CA GLY A 25 -2.71 -18.75 -6.36
C GLY A 25 -2.26 -19.80 -5.35
N ALA A 26 -1.57 -19.40 -4.27
CA ALA A 26 -1.19 -20.26 -3.16
C ALA A 26 -2.30 -20.45 -2.10
N GLY A 27 -3.51 -19.94 -2.33
CA GLY A 27 -4.62 -20.02 -1.39
C GLY A 27 -4.55 -19.02 -0.24
N VAL A 28 -3.71 -17.98 -0.35
CA VAL A 28 -3.68 -16.87 0.62
C VAL A 28 -4.83 -15.90 0.31
N ASP A 29 -5.57 -15.52 1.33
CA ASP A 29 -6.57 -14.46 1.24
C ASP A 29 -5.86 -13.11 1.29
N VAL A 30 -5.82 -12.41 0.15
CA VAL A 30 -5.11 -11.14 0.01
C VAL A 30 -6.10 -9.99 0.07
N LEU A 31 -6.14 -9.34 1.24
CA LEU A 31 -6.86 -8.10 1.50
C LEU A 31 -6.02 -6.93 0.99
N GLU A 32 -6.62 -6.00 0.26
CA GLU A 32 -5.91 -4.81 -0.23
C GLU A 32 -6.38 -3.56 0.53
N ARG A 33 -5.45 -2.84 1.16
CA ARG A 33 -5.66 -1.46 1.65
C ARG A 33 -4.76 -0.53 0.84
N HIS A 34 -5.27 -0.16 -0.33
CA HIS A 34 -4.56 0.63 -1.32
C HIS A 34 -5.17 2.02 -1.47
N LEU A 35 -4.33 3.06 -1.50
CA LEU A 35 -4.73 4.41 -1.87
C LEU A 35 -3.95 4.88 -3.10
N PRO A 36 -4.63 5.22 -4.21
CA PRO A 36 -3.95 5.58 -5.45
C PRO A 36 -3.27 6.94 -5.33
N VAL A 37 -1.94 6.95 -5.41
CA VAL A 37 -1.12 8.17 -5.41
C VAL A 37 -0.31 8.30 -6.70
N TRP A 38 0.26 7.20 -7.17
CA TRP A 38 1.23 7.20 -8.28
C TRP A 38 0.61 6.99 -9.67
N GLU A 39 -0.61 6.45 -9.74
CA GLU A 39 -1.25 5.96 -10.97
C GLU A 39 -1.60 7.10 -11.96
N ASP A 40 -1.87 8.30 -11.45
CA ASP A 40 -2.37 9.43 -12.24
C ASP A 40 -1.29 10.47 -12.63
N THR A 41 -0.03 10.24 -12.28
CA THR A 41 1.02 11.28 -12.43
C THR A 41 2.00 10.91 -13.54
N ARG A 42 1.81 11.46 -14.75
CA ARG A 42 2.78 11.36 -15.88
C ARG A 42 4.20 11.80 -15.48
N HIS A 43 4.34 12.59 -14.42
CA HIS A 43 5.61 12.96 -13.81
C HIS A 43 5.64 12.46 -12.37
N LYS A 44 6.00 11.19 -12.20
CA LYS A 44 6.03 10.45 -10.92
C LYS A 44 6.88 11.12 -9.82
N PHE A 45 7.69 12.13 -10.16
CA PHE A 45 8.61 12.86 -9.27
C PHE A 45 8.65 14.38 -9.53
N SER A 46 7.56 14.99 -9.99
CA SER A 46 7.49 16.47 -9.97
C SER A 46 7.22 16.95 -8.54
N PRO A 47 8.12 17.72 -7.90
CA PRO A 47 7.89 18.28 -6.56
C PRO A 47 6.85 19.39 -6.65
N SER A 48 5.59 19.00 -6.76
CA SER A 48 4.44 19.89 -6.69
C SER A 48 3.85 19.83 -5.28
N LEU A 49 3.42 20.99 -4.76
CA LEU A 49 2.76 21.08 -3.46
C LEU A 49 1.50 20.18 -3.40
N SER A 50 0.81 20.03 -4.53
CA SER A 50 -0.35 19.13 -4.67
C SER A 50 0.02 17.65 -4.56
N GLY A 51 1.18 17.24 -5.09
CA GLY A 51 1.71 15.89 -4.92
C GLY A 51 2.03 15.57 -3.46
N LEU A 52 2.68 16.50 -2.75
CA LEU A 52 2.98 16.35 -1.33
C LEU A 52 1.70 16.23 -0.48
N VAL A 53 0.71 17.08 -0.72
CA VAL A 53 -0.58 17.02 -0.01
C VAL A 53 -1.29 15.68 -0.27
N ARG A 54 -1.22 15.16 -1.51
CA ARG A 54 -1.81 13.85 -1.86
C ARG A 54 -1.16 12.72 -1.07
N VAL A 55 0.17 12.70 -1.02
CA VAL A 55 0.96 11.72 -0.25
C VAL A 55 0.60 11.81 1.24
N VAL A 56 0.67 13.01 1.84
CA VAL A 56 0.38 13.19 3.28
C VAL A 56 -1.05 12.76 3.63
N ARG A 57 -2.02 13.09 2.77
CA ARG A 57 -3.41 12.67 2.97
C ARG A 57 -3.58 11.16 2.85
N ALA A 58 -2.86 10.52 1.93
CA ALA A 58 -2.89 9.08 1.77
C ALA A 58 -2.27 8.38 2.98
N GLU A 59 -1.08 8.82 3.43
CA GLU A 59 -0.42 8.33 4.65
C GLU A 59 -1.31 8.46 5.88
N GLY A 60 -1.92 9.63 6.07
CA GLY A 60 -2.82 9.87 7.20
C GLY A 60 -4.04 8.95 7.20
N ARG A 61 -4.58 8.60 6.03
CA ARG A 61 -5.69 7.64 5.90
C ARG A 61 -5.23 6.19 6.08
N LEU A 62 -4.06 5.85 5.56
CA LEU A 62 -3.46 4.51 5.69
C LEU A 62 -3.15 4.17 7.15
N ALA A 63 -2.72 5.16 7.93
CA ALA A 63 -2.41 5.04 9.35
C ALA A 63 -3.64 4.84 10.27
N LEU A 64 -4.86 4.92 9.72
CA LEU A 64 -6.11 4.67 10.45
C LEU A 64 -6.50 3.19 10.39
N GLY A 65 -7.06 2.69 11.50
CA GLY A 65 -7.47 1.30 11.66
C GLY A 65 -6.33 0.37 12.09
N SER A 66 -6.66 -0.91 12.25
CA SER A 66 -5.73 -1.98 12.64
C SER A 66 -5.57 -3.02 11.52
N ALA A 67 -4.61 -3.93 11.68
CA ALA A 67 -4.41 -5.09 10.81
C ALA A 67 -4.97 -6.38 11.43
N ASP A 68 -5.87 -6.31 12.41
CA ASP A 68 -6.24 -7.43 13.29
C ASP A 68 -6.78 -8.66 12.55
N ASP A 69 -7.33 -8.47 11.34
CA ASP A 69 -7.83 -9.56 10.50
C ASP A 69 -6.76 -10.20 9.61
N ALA A 70 -5.49 -9.82 9.69
CA ALA A 70 -4.41 -10.31 8.83
C ALA A 70 -3.26 -10.95 9.63
N ASP A 71 -2.76 -12.08 9.15
CA ASP A 71 -1.60 -12.78 9.73
C ASP A 71 -0.27 -12.09 9.37
N ALA A 72 -0.25 -11.36 8.26
CA ALA A 72 0.91 -10.60 7.80
C ALA A 72 0.50 -9.33 7.04
N LEU A 73 1.35 -8.30 7.11
CA LEU A 73 1.22 -7.07 6.35
C LEU A 73 2.38 -6.95 5.35
N LEU A 74 2.04 -6.73 4.08
CA LEU A 74 2.98 -6.52 2.98
C LEU A 74 2.84 -5.09 2.46
N VAL A 75 3.96 -4.35 2.44
CA VAL A 75 3.99 -3.01 1.85
C VAL A 75 4.26 -3.12 0.36
N GLY A 76 3.37 -2.57 -0.46
CA GLY A 76 3.52 -2.58 -1.91
C GLY A 76 4.60 -1.61 -2.42
N TYR A 77 4.99 -1.75 -3.69
CA TYR A 77 6.01 -0.91 -4.32
C TYR A 77 5.43 0.17 -5.26
N PRO A 78 5.95 1.41 -5.28
CA PRO A 78 6.83 1.99 -4.28
C PRO A 78 6.05 2.22 -2.97
N GLY A 79 6.70 2.01 -1.82
CA GLY A 79 6.04 2.16 -0.52
C GLY A 79 6.96 2.56 0.62
N HIS A 80 8.08 3.23 0.31
CA HIS A 80 9.01 3.71 1.36
C HIS A 80 8.35 4.68 2.33
N LEU A 81 7.42 5.50 1.83
CA LEU A 81 6.67 6.44 2.65
C LEU A 81 5.59 5.74 3.48
N ASP A 82 5.07 4.60 3.02
CA ASP A 82 4.00 3.87 3.69
C ASP A 82 4.50 3.08 4.92
N VAL A 83 5.82 2.88 5.07
CA VAL A 83 6.40 2.03 6.14
C VAL A 83 6.03 2.50 7.57
N PRO A 84 6.05 3.79 7.92
CA PRO A 84 5.60 4.25 9.24
C PRO A 84 4.12 3.96 9.49
N ALA A 85 3.24 4.19 8.51
CA ALA A 85 1.82 3.88 8.60
C ALA A 85 1.59 2.37 8.74
N ALA A 86 2.30 1.56 7.95
CA ALA A 86 2.28 0.11 8.01
C ALA A 86 2.72 -0.41 9.39
N LYS A 87 3.81 0.13 9.96
CA LYS A 87 4.27 -0.22 11.32
C LYS A 87 3.24 0.14 12.38
N ARG A 88 2.56 1.28 12.26
CA ARG A 88 1.49 1.67 13.19
C ARG A 88 0.32 0.69 13.11
N VAL A 89 -0.13 0.38 11.90
CA VAL A 89 -1.28 -0.51 11.64
C VAL A 89 -0.98 -1.96 12.05
N ALA A 90 0.24 -2.42 11.84
CA ALA A 90 0.68 -3.77 12.24
C ALA A 90 0.90 -3.94 13.75
N ARG A 91 1.05 -2.83 14.50
CA ARG A 91 1.26 -2.81 15.95
C ARG A 91 -0.03 -2.58 16.74
N GLY A 92 -1.20 -2.65 16.07
CA GLY A 92 -2.54 -2.45 16.65
C GLY A 92 -2.63 -2.93 18.09
#